data_AF-A0A1V5L6B6-F1
#
_entry.id   AF-A0A1V5L6B6-F1
#
_cell.length_a   1.000
_cell.length_b   1.000
_cell.length_c   1.000
_cell.angle_alpha   90.00
_cell.angle_beta   90.00
_cell.angle_gamma   90.00
#
_symmetry.space_group_name_H-M   'P 1'
#
loop_
_entity.id
_entity.type
_entity.pdbx_description
1 polymer ?
#
loop_
_entity_poly.entity_id
_entity_poly.type
_entity_poly.pdbx_seq_one_letter_code
_entity_poly.pdbx_strand_id
1 'polypeptide(L)'
;MTESQTRTPPNAMLLTVGGSPAPVIYSLNQQQPQFICFFVTEESKSLVFSDILPGITFSPQHYDWIETPDGESLSACYRALRNNLPPILQKWGVEWEGLSVDYTGGTKVMSGAVLLATIKRVSRYT
;
A
#
# COMPACT_ATOMS: atom_id res chain seq x y z
N MET A 1 10.81 9.10 -36.02
CA MET A 1 10.05 8.12 -35.24
C MET A 1 10.85 7.79 -33.99
N THR A 2 10.41 8.29 -32.84
CA THR A 2 10.71 7.69 -31.54
C THR A 2 9.47 7.96 -30.70
N GLU A 3 8.72 6.88 -30.44
CA GLU A 3 7.45 6.89 -29.76
C GLU A 3 7.54 7.59 -28.40
N SER A 4 6.54 8.43 -28.16
CA SER A 4 6.20 8.99 -26.86
C SER A 4 6.11 7.85 -25.84
N GLN A 5 7.06 7.78 -24.90
CA GLN A 5 6.89 6.98 -23.70
C GLN A 5 5.74 7.58 -22.88
N THR A 6 4.54 7.07 -23.09
CA THR A 6 3.40 7.32 -22.21
C THR A 6 3.75 6.69 -20.87
N ARG A 7 4.16 7.49 -19.87
CA ARG A 7 4.31 7.01 -18.49
C ARG A 7 2.96 6.44 -18.07
N THR A 8 2.88 5.12 -17.96
CA THR A 8 1.70 4.41 -17.47
C THR A 8 1.38 4.92 -16.06
N PRO A 9 0.11 5.19 -15.71
CA PRO A 9 -0.26 5.58 -14.35
C PRO A 9 0.19 4.52 -13.33
N PRO A 10 0.44 4.91 -12.06
CA PRO A 10 0.86 3.96 -11.05
C PRO A 10 -0.15 2.82 -10.90
N ASN A 11 0.33 1.59 -11.10
CA ASN A 11 -0.49 0.38 -11.14
C ASN A 11 -0.69 -0.25 -9.76
N ALA A 12 0.08 0.15 -8.74
CA ALA A 12 -0.04 -0.39 -7.39
C ALA A 12 -0.19 0.71 -6.34
N MET A 13 -0.88 0.38 -5.25
CA MET A 13 -1.02 1.25 -4.10
C MET A 13 -0.67 0.49 -2.81
N LEU A 14 0.23 1.06 -2.00
CA LEU A 14 0.51 0.61 -0.64
C LEU A 14 -0.28 1.47 0.34
N LEU A 15 -1.12 0.85 1.19
CA LEU A 15 -1.94 1.58 2.17
C LEU A 15 -1.72 1.04 3.58
N THR A 16 -1.52 1.93 4.54
CA THR A 16 -1.60 1.60 5.98
C THR A 16 -3.05 1.38 6.40
N VAL A 17 -3.34 0.26 7.08
CA VAL A 17 -4.67 0.00 7.65
C VAL A 17 -4.61 0.16 9.17
N GLY A 18 -5.47 1.02 9.70
CA GLY A 18 -5.66 1.21 11.14
C GLY A 18 -7.05 0.75 11.59
N GLY A 19 -7.53 1.27 12.72
CA GLY A 19 -8.83 0.90 13.28
C GLY A 19 -10.06 1.42 12.52
N SER A 20 -9.89 2.25 11.48
CA SER A 20 -10.99 2.75 10.66
C SER A 20 -10.78 2.38 9.18
N PRO A 21 -11.69 1.59 8.58
CA PRO A 21 -11.60 1.20 7.17
C PRO A 21 -12.06 2.31 6.20
N ALA A 22 -12.88 3.26 6.66
CA ALA A 22 -13.52 4.24 5.78
C ALA A 22 -12.54 5.12 4.97
N PRO A 23 -11.43 5.66 5.55
CA PRO A 23 -10.43 6.40 4.77
C PRO A 23 -9.76 5.54 3.69
N VAL A 24 -9.45 4.27 4.02
CA VAL A 24 -8.83 3.31 3.10
C VAL A 24 -9.77 3.03 1.92
N ILE A 25 -11.05 2.77 2.20
CA ILE A 25 -12.08 2.54 1.17
C ILE A 25 -12.23 3.76 0.26
N TYR A 26 -12.30 4.96 0.85
CA TYR A 26 -12.39 6.20 0.10
C TYR A 26 -11.21 6.37 -0.86
N SER A 27 -9.98 6.22 -0.35
CA SER A 27 -8.76 6.32 -1.16
C SER A 27 -8.72 5.29 -2.29
N LEU A 28 -9.06 4.04 -2.00
CA LEU A 28 -9.10 2.96 -3.00
C LEU A 28 -10.13 3.24 -4.09
N ASN A 29 -11.34 3.67 -3.74
CA ASN A 29 -12.40 3.98 -4.72
C ASN A 29 -12.07 5.20 -5.59
N GLN A 30 -11.32 6.16 -5.05
CA GLN A 30 -10.87 7.33 -5.80
C GLN A 30 -9.71 7.03 -6.76
N GLN A 31 -8.79 6.13 -6.38
CA GLN A 31 -7.58 5.85 -7.16
C GLN A 31 -7.70 4.61 -8.06
N GLN A 32 -8.56 3.65 -7.70
CA GLN A 32 -8.82 2.39 -8.41
C GLN A 32 -7.54 1.68 -8.92
N PRO A 33 -6.55 1.41 -8.05
CA PRO A 33 -5.29 0.81 -8.46
C PRO A 33 -5.46 -0.64 -8.95
N GLN A 34 -4.64 -1.08 -9.90
CA GLN A 34 -4.67 -2.45 -10.41
C GLN A 34 -4.19 -3.47 -9.35
N PHE A 35 -3.23 -3.07 -8.51
CA PHE A 35 -2.70 -3.88 -7.41
C PHE A 35 -2.80 -3.15 -6.07
N ILE A 36 -3.10 -3.88 -4.99
CA ILE A 36 -3.23 -3.31 -3.65
C ILE A 36 -2.33 -4.06 -2.67
N CYS A 37 -1.45 -3.34 -1.97
CA CYS A 37 -0.67 -3.88 -0.86
C CYS A 37 -1.18 -3.25 0.45
N PHE A 38 -1.80 -4.05 1.31
CA PHE A 38 -2.22 -3.58 2.63
C PHE A 38 -1.06 -3.73 3.63
N PHE A 39 -0.69 -2.65 4.32
CA PHE A 39 0.23 -2.72 5.44
C PHE A 39 -0.57 -2.69 6.75
N VAL A 40 -0.56 -3.83 7.46
CA VAL A 40 -1.49 -4.13 8.54
C VAL A 40 -0.75 -4.59 9.80
N THR A 41 -1.43 -4.49 10.93
CA THR A 41 -1.16 -5.27 12.15
C THR A 41 -2.02 -6.53 12.15
N GLU A 42 -1.75 -7.47 13.06
CA GLU A 42 -2.61 -8.64 13.28
C GLU A 42 -4.08 -8.23 13.51
N GLU A 43 -4.31 -7.19 14.33
CA GLU A 43 -5.64 -6.68 14.67
C GLU A 43 -6.39 -6.11 13.45
N SER A 44 -5.71 -5.32 12.61
CA SER A 44 -6.32 -4.61 11.48
C SER A 44 -6.45 -5.46 10.22
N LYS A 45 -5.80 -6.63 10.16
CA LYS A 45 -5.86 -7.53 9.01
C LYS A 45 -7.26 -8.04 8.71
N SER A 46 -8.06 -8.29 9.75
CA SER A 46 -9.45 -8.74 9.60
C SER A 46 -10.32 -7.74 8.82
N LEU A 47 -10.10 -6.44 9.05
CA LEU A 47 -10.81 -5.33 8.39
C LEU A 47 -10.63 -5.32 6.87
N VAL A 48 -9.51 -5.87 6.37
CA VAL A 48 -9.28 -6.00 4.92
C VAL A 48 -10.41 -6.80 4.28
N PHE A 49 -10.82 -7.90 4.91
CA PHE A 49 -11.82 -8.82 4.36
C PHE A 49 -13.24 -8.49 4.79
N SER A 50 -13.45 -7.99 6.02
CA SER A 50 -14.79 -7.69 6.53
C SER A 50 -15.36 -6.38 6.00
N ASP A 51 -14.51 -5.38 5.76
CA ASP A 51 -14.95 -4.01 5.49
C ASP A 51 -14.35 -3.43 4.21
N ILE A 52 -13.03 -3.53 4.03
CA ILE A 52 -12.33 -2.80 2.96
C ILE A 52 -12.61 -3.41 1.59
N LEU A 53 -12.33 -4.70 1.38
CA LEU A 53 -12.58 -5.37 0.10
C LEU A 53 -14.07 -5.41 -0.27
N PRO A 54 -15.02 -5.60 0.66
CA PRO A 54 -16.45 -5.44 0.36
C PRO A 54 -16.87 -4.00 0.05
N GLY A 55 -16.14 -2.99 0.58
CA GLY A 55 -16.46 -1.58 0.43
C GLY A 55 -15.92 -0.92 -0.85
N ILE A 56 -15.04 -1.59 -1.60
CA ILE A 56 -14.54 -1.06 -2.86
C ILE A 56 -15.51 -1.28 -4.03
N THR A 57 -15.59 -0.31 -4.94
CA THR A 57 -16.52 -0.28 -6.08
C THR A 57 -15.85 -0.64 -7.41
N PHE A 58 -14.61 -1.14 -7.35
CA PHE A 58 -13.82 -1.60 -8.49
C PHE A 58 -13.19 -2.96 -8.17
N SER A 59 -12.67 -3.64 -9.20
CA SER A 59 -12.02 -4.95 -9.04
C SER A 59 -10.52 -4.83 -9.30
N PRO A 60 -9.66 -4.86 -8.27
CA PRO A 60 -8.21 -4.94 -8.48
C PRO A 60 -7.86 -6.30 -9.12
N GLN A 61 -6.80 -6.35 -9.91
CA GLN A 61 -6.31 -7.60 -10.48
C GLN A 61 -5.76 -8.53 -9.39
N HIS A 62 -5.05 -7.96 -8.41
CA HIS A 62 -4.56 -8.72 -7.27
C HIS A 62 -4.36 -7.82 -6.05
N TYR A 63 -4.35 -8.43 -4.87
CA TYR A 63 -4.00 -7.77 -3.63
C TYR A 63 -3.14 -8.71 -2.78
N ASP A 64 -2.31 -8.13 -1.93
CA ASP A 64 -1.45 -8.83 -0.96
C ASP A 64 -1.34 -7.97 0.30
N TRP A 65 -0.69 -8.49 1.34
CA TRP A 65 -0.49 -7.74 2.57
C TRP A 65 0.91 -7.93 3.15
N ILE A 66 1.37 -6.90 3.83
CA ILE A 66 2.55 -6.93 4.68
C ILE A 66 2.05 -6.76 6.10
N GLU A 67 2.32 -7.75 6.94
CA GLU A 67 1.96 -7.72 8.35
C GLU A 67 3.18 -7.30 9.18
N THR A 68 3.01 -6.27 10.00
CA THR A 68 4.02 -5.92 11.02
C THR A 68 3.68 -6.63 12.34
N PRO A 69 4.67 -7.23 13.04
CA PRO A 69 4.44 -7.85 14.34
C PRO A 69 4.16 -6.83 15.45
N ASP A 70 4.48 -5.56 15.21
CA ASP A 70 4.24 -4.46 16.15
C ASP A 70 4.07 -3.15 15.37
N GLY A 71 2.86 -2.57 15.45
CA GLY A 71 2.49 -1.30 14.83
C GLY A 71 3.05 -0.07 15.53
N GLU A 72 3.58 -0.21 16.75
CA GLU A 72 4.18 0.86 17.55
C GLU A 72 5.72 0.84 17.52
N SER A 73 6.32 -0.21 16.95
CA SER A 73 7.76 -0.29 16.72
C SER A 73 8.13 0.14 15.30
N LEU A 74 8.74 1.32 15.19
CA LEU A 74 9.22 1.87 13.91
C LEU A 74 10.18 0.90 13.21
N SER A 75 11.07 0.27 13.99
CA SER A 75 12.05 -0.66 13.47
C SER A 75 11.43 -1.96 12.96
N ALA A 76 10.39 -2.48 13.63
CA ALA A 76 9.67 -3.66 13.18
C ALA A 76 8.91 -3.38 11.89
N CYS A 77 8.16 -2.28 11.86
CA CYS A 77 7.44 -1.82 10.68
C CYS A 77 8.38 -1.61 9.48
N TYR A 78 9.49 -0.91 9.66
CA TYR A 78 10.46 -0.67 8.60
C TYR A 78 11.06 -1.97 8.05
N ARG A 79 11.41 -2.92 8.92
CA ARG A 79 11.95 -4.23 8.51
C ARG A 79 10.91 -5.04 7.74
N ALA A 80 9.66 -5.06 8.21
CA ALA A 80 8.57 -5.76 7.52
C ALA A 80 8.39 -5.23 6.10
N LEU A 81 8.34 -3.91 5.92
CA LEU A 81 8.24 -3.27 4.61
C LEU A 81 9.46 -3.55 3.74
N ARG A 82 10.68 -3.33 4.27
CA ARG A 82 11.93 -3.52 3.52
C ARG A 82 12.08 -4.95 2.99
N ASN A 83 11.63 -5.94 3.74
CA ASN A 83 11.80 -7.34 3.39
C ASN A 83 10.70 -7.85 2.45
N ASN A 84 9.45 -7.37 2.60
CA ASN A 84 8.30 -7.95 1.91
C ASN A 84 7.78 -7.12 0.74
N LEU A 85 7.98 -5.79 0.72
CA LEU A 85 7.49 -4.96 -0.37
C LEU A 85 8.23 -5.21 -1.70
N PRO A 86 9.57 -5.28 -1.76
CA PRO A 86 10.26 -5.57 -3.03
C PRO A 86 9.83 -6.88 -3.72
N PRO A 87 9.73 -8.03 -3.04
CA PRO A 87 9.29 -9.26 -3.71
C PRO A 87 7.82 -9.21 -4.14
N ILE A 88 6.94 -8.49 -3.43
CA ILE A 88 5.55 -8.26 -3.87
C ILE A 88 5.52 -7.46 -5.18
N LEU A 89 6.27 -6.35 -5.25
CA LEU A 89 6.37 -5.53 -6.46
C LEU A 89 6.94 -6.34 -7.64
N GLN A 90 7.97 -7.14 -7.38
CA GLN A 90 8.56 -8.02 -8.38
C GLN A 90 7.55 -9.06 -8.89
N LYS A 91 6.78 -9.70 -7.99
CA LYS A 91 5.71 -10.64 -8.34
C LYS A 91 4.63 -10.00 -9.23
N TRP A 92 4.34 -8.72 -9.03
CA TRP A 92 3.36 -7.97 -9.82
C TRP A 92 3.94 -7.34 -11.10
N GLY A 93 5.26 -7.37 -11.30
CA GLY A 93 5.92 -6.65 -12.38
C GLY A 93 5.75 -5.13 -12.29
N VAL A 94 5.66 -4.60 -11.07
CA VAL A 94 5.48 -3.17 -10.80
C VAL A 94 6.81 -2.54 -10.40
N GLU A 95 7.26 -1.56 -11.17
CA GLU A 95 8.41 -0.73 -10.81
C GLU A 95 8.05 0.25 -9.69
N TRP A 96 9.05 0.71 -8.93
CA TRP A 96 8.84 1.59 -7.79
C TRP A 96 8.13 2.91 -8.15
N GLU A 97 8.38 3.44 -9.35
CA GLU A 97 7.74 4.66 -9.85
C GLU A 97 6.24 4.48 -10.08
N GLY A 98 5.80 3.23 -10.28
CA GLY A 98 4.41 2.82 -10.44
C GLY A 98 3.71 2.44 -9.13
N LEU A 99 4.38 2.57 -7.99
CA LEU A 99 3.78 2.44 -6.66
C LEU A 99 3.36 3.82 -6.14
N SER A 100 2.13 3.97 -5.69
CA SER A 100 1.70 5.08 -4.83
C SER A 100 1.57 4.62 -3.38
N VAL A 101 1.64 5.56 -2.45
CA VAL A 101 1.57 5.28 -1.02
C VAL A 101 0.50 6.15 -0.37
N ASP A 102 -0.41 5.52 0.37
CA ASP A 102 -1.34 6.18 1.29
C ASP A 102 -1.00 5.80 2.72
N TYR A 103 -0.59 6.80 3.50
CA TYR A 103 -0.14 6.64 4.88
C TYR A 103 -1.07 7.35 5.87
N THR A 104 -2.29 7.69 5.44
CA THR A 104 -3.29 8.42 6.24
C THR A 104 -3.98 7.53 7.27
N GLY A 105 -3.89 6.21 7.12
CA GLY A 105 -4.36 5.21 8.08
C GLY A 105 -3.26 4.69 9.03
N GLY A 106 -3.63 3.75 9.89
CA GLY A 106 -2.68 3.12 10.82
C GLY A 106 -2.20 4.02 11.96
N THR A 107 -1.13 3.59 12.63
CA THR A 107 -0.47 4.38 13.66
C THR A 107 0.50 5.38 13.02
N LYS A 108 0.87 6.46 13.74
CA LYS A 108 1.90 7.40 13.28
C LYS A 108 3.24 6.70 13.01
N VAL A 109 3.53 5.64 13.76
CA VAL A 109 4.74 4.84 13.60
C VAL A 109 4.71 4.05 12.29
N MET A 110 3.58 3.44 11.94
CA MET A 110 3.39 2.78 10.64
C MET A 110 3.57 3.76 9.49
N SER A 111 2.94 4.93 9.55
CA SER A 111 3.08 5.98 8.53
C SER A 111 4.56 6.40 8.38
N GLY A 112 5.26 6.63 9.50
CA GLY A 112 6.69 6.96 9.51
C GLY A 112 7.56 5.86 8.89
N ALA A 113 7.28 4.59 9.20
CA ALA A 113 8.00 3.45 8.63
C ALA A 113 7.82 3.34 7.12
N VAL A 114 6.58 3.53 6.65
CA VAL A 114 6.24 3.52 5.22
C VAL A 114 6.98 4.64 4.49
N LEU A 115 6.97 5.86 5.01
CA LEU A 115 7.74 6.98 4.45
C LEU A 115 9.23 6.62 4.36
N LEU A 116 9.85 6.17 5.46
CA LEU A 116 11.27 5.79 5.46
C LEU A 116 11.61 4.67 4.47
N ALA A 117 10.72 3.70 4.30
CA ALA A 117 10.93 2.58 3.38
C ALA A 117 10.79 2.98 1.90
N THR A 118 10.06 4.05 1.59
CA THR A 118 9.61 4.37 0.23
C THR A 118 10.12 5.72 -0.32
N ILE A 119 10.55 6.67 0.53
CA ILE A 119 10.79 8.08 0.15
C ILE A 119 11.78 8.31 -1.00
N LYS A 120 12.74 7.40 -1.20
CA LYS A 120 13.73 7.51 -2.28
C LYS A 120 13.32 6.82 -3.58
N ARG A 121 12.17 6.16 -3.61
CA ARG A 121 11.79 5.21 -4.68
C ARG A 121 10.41 5.50 -5.25
N VAL A 122 9.49 6.00 -4.43
CA VAL A 122 8.09 6.22 -4.82
C VAL A 122 7.89 7.61 -5.39
N SER A 123 6.99 7.71 -6.38
CA SER A 123 6.68 8.94 -7.10
C SER A 123 5.52 9.74 -6.50
N ARG A 124 4.65 9.11 -5.68
CA ARG A 124 3.42 9.73 -5.15
C ARG A 124 3.06 9.27 -3.75
N TYR A 125 2.65 10.26 -2.96
CA TYR A 125 2.16 10.16 -1.60
C TYR A 125 0.78 10.78 -1.52
N THR A 126 -0.12 10.14 -0.79
CA THR A 126 -1.44 10.65 -0.40
C THR A 126 -1.59 10.57 1.11
#